data_AF-A0A812TRS6-F1
#
_entry.id   AF-A0A812TRS6-F1
#
_cell.length_a   1.000
_cell.length_b   1.000
_cell.length_c   1.000
_cell.angle_alpha   90.00
_cell.angle_beta   90.00
_cell.angle_gamma   90.00
#
_symmetry.space_group_name_H-M   'P 1'
#
loop_
_entity.id
_entity.type
_entity.pdbx_description
1 polymer ?
#
loop_
_entity_poly.entity_id
_entity_poly.type
_entity_poly.pdbx_seq_one_letter_code
_entity_poly.pdbx_strand_id
1 'polypeptide(L)'
;MVSGLTDVGLFDRLFAGMLVALNLGMQSAFSWILLTDAFIGEAFEAKVGSARVWRTSIAHDHKYTDFADTSLVSRVCSGDGALILSTIQATLVSHINSYLGLQEGDFDPSMFEPGVLLCMLCILLWTLCVYKEYRRICLELEAAIGIPKSRRTVFRQNAFVSISWGRFLVLLVTSLARALIASVLLFAGILWLARTTSIQELMLNAVALNAILDVDEFLFAGMVPIKTQHFIKELQPIHVKYSRIRSQFESLFHCVSLLLLVSASYFLLLEPLSDTMLSVKHELCGGNQTFVAAFNPDTQFTFGKVTADSRSARDLSTTEMAVQSQVLSGPLDRSGLLRFSPTVDQFQEDISRSMKEEASLYPFCTETMIMQEDGPFHKDEGLQGIARQLLNNAAASVGRVGAQSCHELSDFCNAPDARLVRLVCGDTCGCTDPTRFAWYKVESQGCTSACLQAGRMSLRNRSCQDSPADDMWNSFWTAYPSVLSGWFGRTIQSNRLYSLVQQTQQAQFLRFRFRVSGLGFRV
;
A
#
# COMPACT_ATOMS: atom_id res chain seq x y z
N MET A 1 19.13 -48.54 -25.03
CA MET A 1 18.82 -49.89 -25.57
C MET A 1 19.50 -50.20 -26.91
N VAL A 2 19.54 -49.26 -27.86
CA VAL A 2 20.05 -49.46 -29.24
C VAL A 2 21.58 -49.42 -29.38
N SER A 3 22.28 -48.78 -28.43
CA SER A 3 23.74 -48.61 -28.50
C SER A 3 24.48 -49.96 -28.57
N GLY A 4 25.21 -50.17 -29.68
CA GLY A 4 25.97 -51.39 -29.95
C GLY A 4 25.19 -52.54 -30.60
N LEU A 5 24.04 -52.28 -31.23
CA LEU A 5 23.36 -53.23 -32.13
C LEU A 5 23.34 -52.78 -33.59
N THR A 6 23.49 -51.49 -33.81
CA THR A 6 23.63 -50.87 -35.11
C THR A 6 25.11 -50.69 -35.43
N ASP A 7 25.49 -50.71 -36.71
CA ASP A 7 26.81 -50.28 -37.22
C ASP A 7 26.98 -48.76 -37.09
N VAL A 8 26.69 -48.26 -35.90
CA VAL A 8 26.79 -46.88 -35.49
C VAL A 8 28.20 -46.71 -34.94
N GLY A 9 28.89 -45.67 -35.44
CA GLY A 9 30.29 -45.41 -35.17
C GLY A 9 30.56 -45.22 -33.67
N LEU A 10 31.83 -45.35 -33.26
CA LEU A 10 32.23 -45.13 -31.87
C LEU A 10 31.77 -43.75 -31.35
N PHE A 11 31.89 -42.72 -32.19
CA PHE A 11 31.50 -41.35 -31.86
C PHE A 11 30.02 -41.21 -31.53
N ASP A 12 29.12 -41.79 -32.34
CA ASP A 12 27.68 -41.72 -32.10
C ASP A 12 27.27 -42.41 -30.78
N ARG A 13 27.99 -43.47 -30.37
CA ARG A 13 27.76 -44.15 -29.08
C ARG A 13 28.21 -43.30 -27.90
N LEU A 14 29.39 -42.68 -28.00
CA LEU A 14 29.88 -41.73 -27.00
C LEU A 14 28.93 -40.54 -26.87
N PHE A 15 28.48 -40.01 -28.00
CA PHE A 15 27.55 -38.89 -28.05
C PHE A 15 26.18 -39.24 -27.45
N ALA A 16 25.60 -40.41 -27.75
CA ALA A 16 24.36 -40.87 -27.12
C ALA A 16 24.52 -41.07 -25.60
N GLY A 17 25.67 -41.55 -25.13
CA GLY A 17 25.98 -41.65 -23.70
C GLY A 17 26.06 -40.26 -23.04
N MET A 18 26.73 -39.31 -23.70
CA MET A 18 26.81 -37.92 -23.25
C MET A 18 25.43 -37.26 -23.18
N LEU A 19 24.54 -37.51 -24.14
CA LEU A 19 23.17 -36.98 -24.11
C LEU A 19 22.35 -37.51 -22.94
N VAL A 20 22.48 -38.80 -22.59
CA VAL A 20 21.83 -39.35 -21.39
C VAL A 20 22.37 -38.70 -20.13
N ALA A 21 23.69 -38.53 -20.02
CA ALA A 21 24.32 -37.85 -18.88
C ALA A 21 23.90 -36.38 -18.78
N LEU A 22 23.82 -35.67 -19.92
CA LEU A 22 23.37 -34.28 -20.00
C LEU A 22 21.91 -34.16 -19.57
N ASN A 23 21.04 -35.06 -20.04
CA ASN A 23 19.63 -35.05 -19.65
C ASN A 23 19.44 -35.26 -18.15
N LEU A 24 20.07 -36.30 -17.59
CA LEU A 24 20.04 -36.55 -16.15
C LEU A 24 20.64 -35.38 -15.35
N GLY A 25 21.73 -34.79 -15.85
CA GLY A 25 22.36 -33.63 -15.25
C GLY A 25 21.47 -32.38 -15.25
N MET A 26 20.81 -32.07 -16.37
CA MET A 26 19.90 -30.94 -16.49
C MET A 26 18.69 -31.10 -15.57
N GLN A 27 18.00 -32.25 -15.61
CA GLN A 27 16.84 -32.46 -14.76
C GLN A 27 17.21 -32.45 -13.27
N SER A 28 18.35 -33.04 -12.89
CA SER A 28 18.85 -32.99 -11.51
C SER A 28 19.20 -31.57 -11.08
N ALA A 29 19.80 -30.78 -11.96
CA ALA A 29 20.12 -29.38 -11.69
C ALA A 29 18.84 -28.54 -11.50
N PHE A 30 17.82 -28.75 -12.33
CA PHE A 30 16.52 -28.09 -12.14
C PHE A 30 15.86 -28.50 -10.83
N SER A 31 15.82 -29.80 -10.50
CA SER A 31 15.30 -30.26 -9.20
C SER A 31 16.04 -29.63 -8.03
N TRP A 32 17.37 -29.51 -8.12
CA TRP A 32 18.18 -28.86 -7.10
C TRP A 32 17.83 -27.37 -6.97
N ILE A 33 17.80 -26.63 -8.08
CA ILE A 33 17.47 -25.20 -8.10
C ILE A 33 16.09 -24.95 -7.49
N LEU A 34 15.08 -25.74 -7.87
CA LEU A 34 13.71 -25.61 -7.35
C LEU A 34 13.61 -25.85 -5.83
N LEU A 35 14.55 -26.59 -5.24
CA LEU A 35 14.59 -26.86 -3.81
C LEU A 35 15.44 -25.85 -3.01
N THR A 36 16.10 -24.91 -3.68
CA THR A 36 16.90 -23.89 -2.97
C THR A 36 16.01 -22.83 -2.33
N ASP A 37 16.40 -22.37 -1.14
CA ASP A 37 15.71 -21.28 -0.43
C ASP A 37 15.66 -19.98 -1.24
N ALA A 38 16.66 -19.74 -2.10
CA ALA A 38 16.70 -18.59 -3.00
C ALA A 38 15.53 -18.58 -4.00
N PHE A 39 15.04 -19.76 -4.40
CA PHE A 39 13.95 -19.90 -5.36
C PHE A 39 12.60 -20.10 -4.69
N ILE A 40 12.55 -20.89 -3.61
CA ILE A 40 11.33 -21.12 -2.84
C ILE A 40 10.94 -19.85 -2.04
N GLY A 41 11.91 -19.00 -1.70
CA GLY A 41 11.70 -17.80 -0.90
C GLY A 41 11.52 -18.09 0.59
N GLU A 42 11.57 -17.03 1.39
CA GLU A 42 11.30 -17.11 2.84
C GLU A 42 9.87 -17.59 3.11
N ALA A 43 9.69 -18.28 4.24
CA ALA A 43 8.36 -18.68 4.69
C ALA A 43 7.46 -17.45 4.81
N PHE A 44 6.23 -17.54 4.30
CA PHE A 44 5.29 -16.41 4.29
C PHE A 44 5.00 -15.89 5.72
N GLU A 45 5.12 -16.75 6.74
CA GLU A 45 5.05 -16.39 8.17
C GLU A 45 6.01 -15.26 8.56
N ALA A 46 7.21 -15.18 7.96
CA ALA A 46 8.16 -14.10 8.24
C ALA A 46 7.60 -12.72 7.86
N LYS A 47 6.67 -12.66 6.90
CA LYS A 47 5.99 -11.42 6.51
C LYS A 47 5.06 -10.89 7.58
N VAL A 48 4.55 -11.73 8.49
CA VAL A 48 3.73 -11.29 9.64
C VAL A 48 4.54 -10.37 10.54
N GLY A 49 5.79 -10.75 10.86
CA GLY A 49 6.69 -9.93 11.67
C GLY A 49 7.03 -8.60 10.99
N SER A 50 7.35 -8.64 9.69
CA SER A 50 7.62 -7.44 8.89
C SER A 50 6.41 -6.49 8.83
N ALA A 51 5.20 -7.04 8.63
CA ALA A 51 3.95 -6.29 8.64
C ALA A 51 3.73 -5.57 9.98
N ARG A 52 3.92 -6.26 11.10
CA ARG A 52 3.81 -5.68 12.45
C ARG A 52 4.81 -4.55 12.70
N VAL A 53 6.07 -4.75 12.31
CA VAL A 53 7.11 -3.72 12.46
C VAL A 53 6.75 -2.50 11.62
N TRP A 54 6.37 -2.69 10.37
CA TRP A 54 5.93 -1.58 9.51
C TRP A 54 4.73 -0.84 10.12
N ARG A 55 3.73 -1.58 10.61
CA ARG A 55 2.51 -1.03 11.21
C ARG A 55 2.80 -0.11 12.39
N THR A 56 3.75 -0.50 13.23
CA THR A 56 4.09 0.20 14.48
C THR A 56 5.13 1.31 14.31
N SER A 57 6.02 1.19 13.31
CA SER A 57 7.15 2.12 13.14
C SER A 57 6.94 3.18 12.06
N ILE A 58 6.17 2.90 11.01
CA ILE A 58 6.07 3.75 9.81
C ILE A 58 4.62 4.12 9.51
N ALA A 59 3.71 3.15 9.57
CA ALA A 59 2.35 3.29 9.03
C ALA A 59 1.52 4.39 9.70
N HIS A 60 1.87 4.75 10.94
CA HIS A 60 1.24 5.81 11.74
C HIS A 60 2.14 7.03 11.97
N ASP A 61 3.31 7.17 11.33
CA ASP A 61 4.13 8.39 11.50
C ASP A 61 3.46 9.58 10.81
N HIS A 62 3.24 10.68 11.56
CA HIS A 62 2.69 11.93 11.05
C HIS A 62 3.43 12.52 9.84
N LYS A 63 4.71 12.16 9.63
CA LYS A 63 5.50 12.61 8.48
C LYS A 63 4.97 12.09 7.14
N TYR A 64 4.18 11.02 7.16
CA TYR A 64 3.65 10.36 5.97
C TYR A 64 2.15 10.56 5.79
N THR A 65 1.55 11.48 6.56
CA THR A 65 0.18 11.95 6.32
C THR A 65 0.12 12.70 5.00
N ASP A 66 -0.93 12.48 4.21
CA ASP A 66 -1.13 13.21 2.95
C ASP A 66 -1.81 14.57 3.17
N PHE A 67 -2.04 15.31 2.09
CA PHE A 67 -2.70 16.63 2.18
C PHE A 67 -4.18 16.53 2.59
N ALA A 68 -4.84 15.40 2.36
CA ALA A 68 -6.20 15.13 2.79
C ALA A 68 -6.29 14.70 4.26
N ASP A 69 -5.18 14.80 5.01
CA ASP A 69 -5.08 14.40 6.41
C ASP A 69 -5.47 12.93 6.64
N THR A 70 -5.09 12.04 5.71
CA THR A 70 -5.25 10.59 5.82
C THR A 70 -3.93 9.93 6.20
N SER A 71 -4.00 8.88 7.03
CA SER A 71 -2.81 8.15 7.45
C SER A 71 -2.25 7.27 6.33
N LEU A 72 -0.95 6.96 6.40
CA LEU A 72 -0.31 6.07 5.42
C LEU A 72 -0.93 4.66 5.42
N VAL A 73 -1.31 4.13 6.60
CA VAL A 73 -2.00 2.84 6.68
C VAL A 73 -3.34 2.86 5.95
N SER A 74 -4.18 3.89 6.17
CA SER A 74 -5.50 3.96 5.55
C SER A 74 -5.37 3.93 4.03
N ARG A 75 -4.40 4.67 3.48
CA ARG A 75 -4.11 4.69 2.05
C ARG A 75 -3.62 3.34 1.50
N VAL A 76 -2.75 2.65 2.24
CA VAL A 76 -2.26 1.30 1.86
C VAL A 76 -3.41 0.29 1.84
N CYS A 77 -4.27 0.33 2.85
CA CYS A 77 -5.38 -0.61 3.01
C CYS A 77 -6.56 -0.32 2.06
N SER A 78 -6.74 0.93 1.64
CA SER A 78 -7.70 1.35 0.61
C SER A 78 -7.17 1.22 -0.82
N GLY A 79 -6.00 0.60 -1.03
CA GLY A 79 -5.43 0.39 -2.36
C GLY A 79 -5.07 1.66 -3.13
N ASP A 80 -4.64 2.73 -2.46
CA ASP A 80 -4.33 4.01 -3.11
C ASP A 80 -3.16 3.89 -4.12
N GLY A 81 -3.47 4.06 -5.41
CA GLY A 81 -2.47 4.01 -6.49
C GLY A 81 -1.47 5.17 -6.50
N ALA A 82 -1.69 6.24 -5.73
CA ALA A 82 -0.81 7.41 -5.64
C ALA A 82 0.22 7.32 -4.48
N LEU A 83 0.45 6.12 -3.95
CA LEU A 83 1.44 5.87 -2.89
C LEU A 83 2.88 5.94 -3.44
N ILE A 84 3.68 6.87 -2.92
CA ILE A 84 5.13 6.97 -3.20
C ILE A 84 5.92 6.04 -2.26
N LEU A 85 5.40 5.81 -1.05
CA LEU A 85 6.00 4.99 -0.01
C LEU A 85 5.10 3.78 0.31
N SER A 86 5.70 2.72 0.86
CA SER A 86 4.98 1.49 1.24
C SER A 86 4.25 0.79 0.08
N THR A 87 4.77 0.92 -1.14
CA THR A 87 4.25 0.24 -2.35
C THR A 87 4.31 -1.28 -2.21
N ILE A 88 5.32 -1.81 -1.51
CA ILE A 88 5.44 -3.24 -1.21
C ILE A 88 4.27 -3.72 -0.35
N GLN A 89 3.88 -2.96 0.68
CA GLN A 89 2.75 -3.29 1.54
C GLN A 89 1.43 -3.17 0.79
N ALA A 90 1.25 -2.12 -0.03
CA ALA A 90 0.05 -1.93 -0.84
C ALA A 90 -0.13 -3.05 -1.88
N THR A 91 0.93 -3.42 -2.59
CA THR A 91 0.91 -4.55 -3.54
C THR A 91 0.66 -5.88 -2.83
N LEU A 92 1.23 -6.08 -1.64
CA LEU A 92 0.99 -7.28 -0.84
C LEU A 92 -0.48 -7.40 -0.40
N VAL A 93 -1.09 -6.31 0.11
CA VAL A 93 -2.52 -6.29 0.47
C VAL A 93 -3.38 -6.52 -0.77
N SER A 94 -3.05 -5.90 -1.90
CA SER A 94 -3.75 -6.11 -3.18
C SER A 94 -3.67 -7.57 -3.65
N HIS A 95 -2.50 -8.20 -3.55
CA HIS A 95 -2.33 -9.62 -3.87
C HIS A 95 -3.14 -10.52 -2.93
N ILE A 96 -3.13 -10.27 -1.62
CA ILE A 96 -3.92 -11.02 -0.65
C ILE A 96 -5.42 -10.90 -0.95
N ASN A 97 -5.91 -9.68 -1.18
CA ASN A 97 -7.32 -9.43 -1.50
C ASN A 97 -7.72 -10.15 -2.80
N SER A 98 -6.89 -10.08 -3.83
CA SER A 98 -7.15 -10.74 -5.11
C SER A 98 -7.09 -12.28 -5.01
N TYR A 99 -6.17 -12.82 -4.21
CA TYR A 99 -5.97 -14.26 -4.04
C TYR A 99 -7.12 -14.91 -3.25
N LEU A 100 -7.53 -14.29 -2.14
CA LEU A 100 -8.61 -14.76 -1.26
C LEU A 100 -10.01 -14.28 -1.69
N GLY A 101 -10.11 -13.39 -2.67
CA GLY A 101 -11.38 -12.82 -3.13
C GLY A 101 -12.03 -11.88 -2.10
N LEU A 102 -11.22 -11.15 -1.34
CA LEU A 102 -11.68 -10.21 -0.30
C LEU A 102 -11.91 -8.81 -0.88
N GLN A 103 -12.90 -8.08 -0.34
CA GLN A 103 -12.97 -6.63 -0.52
C GLN A 103 -11.97 -5.93 0.43
N GLU A 104 -11.74 -4.63 0.20
CA GLU A 104 -10.72 -3.85 0.94
C GLU A 104 -10.90 -3.93 2.47
N GLY A 105 -12.15 -3.81 2.95
CA GLY A 105 -12.48 -3.84 4.38
C GLY A 105 -12.74 -5.23 4.98
N ASP A 106 -12.81 -6.29 4.16
CA ASP A 106 -13.21 -7.61 4.62
C ASP A 106 -12.03 -8.39 5.23
N PHE A 107 -12.26 -9.02 6.38
CA PHE A 107 -11.27 -9.90 7.03
C PHE A 107 -11.74 -11.35 7.12
N ASP A 108 -12.89 -11.66 6.53
CA ASP A 108 -13.42 -13.02 6.50
C ASP A 108 -13.33 -13.55 5.06
N PRO A 109 -12.78 -14.76 4.86
CA PRO A 109 -12.71 -15.36 3.54
C PRO A 109 -14.11 -15.53 2.96
N SER A 110 -14.25 -15.19 1.69
CA SER A 110 -15.50 -15.44 0.98
C SER A 110 -15.66 -16.94 0.70
N MET A 111 -16.86 -17.39 0.35
CA MET A 111 -17.09 -18.78 -0.07
C MET A 111 -16.24 -19.19 -1.29
N PHE A 112 -15.72 -18.21 -2.05
CA PHE A 112 -15.00 -18.44 -3.28
C PHE A 112 -13.63 -17.74 -3.27
N GLU A 113 -12.57 -18.54 -3.05
CA GLU A 113 -11.18 -18.08 -3.08
C GLU A 113 -10.55 -18.39 -4.46
N PRO A 114 -10.51 -17.41 -5.39
CA PRO A 114 -10.10 -17.66 -6.78
C PRO A 114 -8.64 -18.12 -6.88
N GLY A 115 -7.75 -17.59 -6.05
CA GLY A 115 -6.33 -17.95 -6.03
C GLY A 115 -6.10 -19.39 -5.59
N VAL A 116 -6.78 -19.82 -4.52
CA VAL A 116 -6.71 -21.20 -4.00
C VAL A 116 -7.25 -22.18 -5.03
N LEU A 117 -8.40 -21.88 -5.66
CA LEU A 117 -8.97 -22.73 -6.70
C LEU A 117 -8.02 -22.86 -7.90
N LEU A 118 -7.45 -21.75 -8.37
CA LEU A 118 -6.51 -21.78 -9.48
C LEU A 118 -5.23 -22.56 -9.13
N CYS A 119 -4.70 -22.39 -7.92
CA CYS A 119 -3.56 -23.17 -7.42
C CYS A 119 -3.86 -24.67 -7.41
N MET A 120 -5.05 -25.06 -6.94
CA MET A 120 -5.50 -26.45 -6.93
C MET A 120 -5.61 -27.03 -8.35
N LEU A 121 -6.13 -26.26 -9.31
CA LEU A 121 -6.17 -26.66 -10.72
C LEU A 121 -4.77 -26.81 -11.31
N CYS A 122 -3.83 -25.92 -10.96
CA CYS A 122 -2.45 -26.02 -11.42
C CYS A 122 -1.71 -27.21 -10.81
N ILE A 123 -1.90 -27.50 -9.52
CA ILE A 123 -1.36 -28.69 -8.86
C ILE A 123 -1.95 -29.98 -9.46
N LEU A 124 -3.25 -29.99 -9.73
CA LEU A 124 -3.93 -31.09 -10.42
C LEU A 124 -3.31 -31.34 -11.81
N LEU A 125 -3.19 -30.29 -12.63
CA LEU A 125 -2.60 -30.37 -13.96
C LEU A 125 -1.14 -30.84 -13.89
N TRP A 126 -0.35 -30.26 -12.98
CA TRP A 126 1.05 -30.64 -12.77
C TRP A 126 1.18 -32.11 -12.40
N THR A 127 0.37 -32.59 -11.46
CA THR A 127 0.36 -34.00 -11.05
C THR A 127 0.02 -34.92 -12.22
N LEU A 128 -0.94 -34.54 -13.06
CA LEU A 128 -1.29 -35.30 -14.28
C LEU A 128 -0.13 -35.35 -15.28
N CYS A 129 0.61 -34.25 -15.46
CA CYS A 129 1.80 -34.22 -16.30
C CYS A 129 2.89 -35.17 -15.78
N VAL A 130 3.15 -35.18 -14.47
CA VAL A 130 4.12 -36.13 -13.90
C VAL A 130 3.61 -37.57 -13.98
N TYR A 131 2.31 -37.82 -13.82
CA TYR A 131 1.73 -39.16 -13.98
C TYR A 131 1.86 -39.71 -15.39
N LYS A 132 1.76 -38.85 -16.42
CA LYS A 132 2.08 -39.21 -17.81
C LYS A 132 3.51 -39.76 -17.91
N GLU A 133 4.46 -39.11 -17.22
CA GLU A 133 5.87 -39.55 -17.20
C GLU A 133 6.08 -40.86 -16.43
N TYR A 134 5.47 -41.02 -15.25
CA TYR A 134 5.51 -42.31 -14.53
C TYR A 134 4.94 -43.46 -15.35
N ARG A 135 3.82 -43.22 -16.05
CA ARG A 135 3.22 -44.24 -16.93
C ARG A 135 4.18 -44.62 -18.05
N ARG A 136 4.87 -43.66 -18.65
CA ARG A 136 5.91 -43.90 -19.67
C ARG A 136 7.04 -44.77 -19.12
N ILE A 137 7.54 -44.46 -17.93
CA ILE A 137 8.61 -45.22 -17.26
C ILE A 137 8.16 -46.65 -16.92
N CYS A 138 6.95 -46.82 -16.38
CA CYS A 138 6.39 -48.12 -16.03
C CYS A 138 6.19 -49.01 -17.27
N LEU A 139 5.68 -48.45 -18.37
CA LEU A 139 5.50 -49.16 -19.64
C LEU A 139 6.85 -49.55 -20.26
N GLU A 140 7.86 -48.67 -20.21
CA GLU A 140 9.22 -48.97 -20.67
C GLU A 140 9.83 -50.13 -19.85
N LEU A 141 9.69 -50.08 -18.53
CA LEU A 141 10.21 -51.12 -17.64
C LEU A 141 9.49 -52.45 -17.85
N GLU A 142 8.17 -52.45 -18.00
CA GLU A 142 7.38 -53.65 -18.27
C GLU A 142 7.75 -54.28 -19.63
N ALA A 143 7.89 -53.46 -20.67
CA ALA A 143 8.36 -53.92 -21.98
C ALA A 143 9.75 -54.55 -21.88
N ALA A 144 10.66 -53.95 -21.10
CA ALA A 144 12.00 -54.50 -20.86
C ALA A 144 11.96 -55.81 -20.05
N ILE A 145 11.05 -55.94 -19.08
CA ILE A 145 10.85 -57.16 -18.29
C ILE A 145 10.23 -58.27 -19.15
N GLY A 146 9.38 -57.96 -20.13
CA GLY A 146 8.78 -58.95 -21.03
C GLY A 146 9.78 -59.66 -21.94
N ILE A 147 10.94 -59.05 -22.22
CA ILE A 147 11.97 -59.62 -23.08
C ILE A 147 12.79 -60.67 -22.30
N PRO A 148 13.03 -61.89 -22.88
CA PRO A 148 13.84 -62.90 -22.22
C PRO A 148 15.32 -62.47 -22.13
N LYS A 149 15.96 -62.82 -21.01
CA LYS A 149 17.32 -62.39 -20.67
C LYS A 149 18.33 -63.46 -21.07
N SER A 150 19.38 -63.07 -21.77
CA SER A 150 20.46 -63.96 -22.24
C SER A 150 21.84 -63.38 -21.92
N ARG A 151 22.93 -64.10 -22.18
CA ARG A 151 24.30 -63.56 -22.04
C ARG A 151 24.65 -62.56 -23.15
N ARG A 152 24.08 -62.71 -24.34
CA ARG A 152 24.27 -61.80 -25.48
C ARG A 152 22.92 -61.28 -25.97
N THR A 153 22.87 -60.01 -26.35
CA THR A 153 21.67 -59.42 -26.94
C THR A 153 21.53 -59.91 -28.38
N VAL A 154 20.37 -60.46 -28.74
CA VAL A 154 20.09 -60.95 -30.10
C VAL A 154 18.99 -60.09 -30.71
N PHE A 155 19.32 -59.42 -31.81
CA PHE A 155 18.42 -58.60 -32.60
C PHE A 155 18.18 -59.27 -33.95
N ARG A 156 16.92 -59.56 -34.29
CA ARG A 156 16.54 -60.19 -35.58
C ARG A 156 15.26 -59.51 -36.09
N GLN A 157 15.22 -59.22 -37.39
CA GLN A 157 14.04 -58.69 -38.09
C GLN A 157 13.42 -57.46 -37.40
N ASN A 158 14.24 -56.48 -37.02
CA ASN A 158 13.83 -55.26 -36.31
C ASN A 158 13.13 -55.48 -34.95
N ALA A 159 13.28 -56.67 -34.36
CA ALA A 159 12.75 -57.02 -33.04
C ALA A 159 13.83 -57.56 -32.09
N PHE A 160 13.64 -57.30 -30.80
CA PHE A 160 14.51 -57.83 -29.74
C PHE A 160 14.08 -59.25 -29.36
N VAL A 161 14.91 -60.25 -29.67
CA VAL A 161 14.62 -61.65 -29.31
C VAL A 161 15.08 -61.95 -27.88
N SER A 162 16.24 -61.44 -27.48
CA SER A 162 16.72 -61.51 -26.09
C SER A 162 17.66 -60.35 -25.75
N ILE A 163 17.68 -59.92 -24.49
CA ILE A 163 18.52 -58.83 -24.00
C ILE A 163 19.59 -59.32 -23.03
N SER A 164 20.80 -58.75 -23.10
CA SER A 164 21.86 -59.05 -22.13
C SER A 164 21.55 -58.48 -20.74
N TRP A 165 21.92 -59.20 -19.67
CA TRP A 165 21.77 -58.75 -18.28
C TRP A 165 22.35 -57.36 -18.01
N GLY A 166 23.53 -57.04 -18.56
CA GLY A 166 24.14 -55.72 -18.37
C GLY A 166 23.30 -54.58 -18.95
N ARG A 167 22.74 -54.74 -20.16
CA ARG A 167 21.86 -53.74 -20.78
C ARG A 167 20.53 -53.60 -20.03
N PHE A 168 19.98 -54.71 -19.53
CA PHE A 168 18.79 -54.67 -18.68
C PHE A 168 19.06 -53.91 -17.37
N LEU A 169 20.22 -54.14 -16.73
CA LEU A 169 20.62 -53.40 -15.54
C LEU A 169 20.77 -51.90 -15.81
N VAL A 170 21.41 -51.51 -16.92
CA VAL A 170 21.52 -50.10 -17.31
C VAL A 170 20.15 -49.47 -17.51
N LEU A 171 19.23 -50.15 -18.23
CA LEU A 171 17.85 -49.68 -18.40
C LEU A 171 17.14 -49.50 -17.06
N LEU A 172 17.21 -50.52 -16.19
CA LEU A 172 16.62 -50.47 -14.86
C LEU A 172 17.15 -49.29 -14.03
N VAL A 173 18.47 -49.09 -14.00
CA VAL A 173 19.09 -47.96 -13.28
C VAL A 173 18.65 -46.63 -13.86
N THR A 174 18.61 -46.48 -15.19
CA THR A 174 18.14 -45.24 -15.82
C THR A 174 16.67 -44.96 -15.56
N SER A 175 15.81 -45.99 -15.59
CA SER A 175 14.38 -45.85 -15.29
C SER A 175 14.14 -45.50 -13.82
N LEU A 176 14.89 -46.09 -12.89
CA LEU A 176 14.84 -45.75 -11.47
C LEU A 176 15.32 -44.31 -11.22
N ALA A 177 16.40 -43.88 -11.87
CA ALA A 177 16.89 -42.51 -11.77
C ALA A 177 15.84 -41.50 -12.30
N ARG A 178 15.23 -41.77 -13.46
CA ARG A 178 14.13 -40.94 -13.99
C ARG A 178 12.94 -40.89 -13.04
N ALA A 179 12.51 -42.03 -12.49
CA ALA A 179 11.40 -42.08 -11.54
C ALA A 179 11.71 -41.28 -10.26
N LEU A 180 12.96 -41.36 -9.76
CA LEU A 180 13.39 -40.58 -8.61
C LEU A 180 13.36 -39.07 -8.91
N ILE A 181 13.93 -38.64 -10.04
CA ILE A 181 13.92 -37.23 -10.47
C ILE A 181 12.49 -36.72 -10.64
N ALA A 182 11.62 -37.49 -11.30
CA ALA A 182 10.21 -37.15 -11.45
C ALA A 182 9.49 -37.01 -10.10
N SER A 183 9.83 -37.85 -9.11
CA SER A 183 9.28 -37.76 -7.75
C SER A 183 9.73 -36.49 -7.03
N VAL A 184 11.01 -36.14 -7.15
CA VAL A 184 11.56 -34.90 -6.57
C VAL A 184 10.94 -33.68 -7.24
N LEU A 185 10.81 -33.69 -8.58
CA LEU A 185 10.16 -32.61 -9.33
C LEU A 185 8.68 -32.48 -8.98
N LEU A 186 7.95 -33.58 -8.77
CA LEU A 186 6.56 -33.54 -8.33
C LEU A 186 6.45 -32.78 -7.01
N PHE A 187 7.23 -33.17 -6.01
CA PHE A 187 7.24 -32.53 -4.70
C PHE A 187 7.68 -31.06 -4.76
N ALA A 188 8.79 -30.78 -5.44
CA ALA A 188 9.32 -29.42 -5.58
C ALA A 188 8.34 -28.51 -6.34
N GLY A 189 7.70 -29.02 -7.40
CA GLY A 189 6.72 -28.28 -8.18
C GLY A 189 5.43 -27.98 -7.40
N ILE A 190 4.93 -28.93 -6.60
CA ILE A 190 3.80 -28.67 -5.70
C ILE A 190 4.15 -27.59 -4.67
N LEU A 191 5.32 -27.69 -4.04
CA LEU A 191 5.78 -26.72 -3.06
C LEU A 191 5.95 -25.32 -3.67
N TRP A 192 6.50 -25.24 -4.87
CA TRP A 192 6.69 -23.98 -5.59
C TRP A 192 5.36 -23.33 -5.99
N LEU A 193 4.43 -24.11 -6.55
CA LEU A 193 3.08 -23.63 -6.88
C LEU A 193 2.34 -23.16 -5.63
N ALA A 194 2.40 -23.93 -4.55
CA ALA A 194 1.73 -23.59 -3.30
C ALA A 194 2.27 -22.31 -2.65
N ARG A 195 3.55 -21.97 -2.82
CA ARG A 195 4.12 -20.71 -2.28
C ARG A 195 3.89 -19.49 -3.18
N THR A 196 3.37 -19.67 -4.39
CA THR A 196 3.17 -18.56 -5.33
C THR A 196 1.90 -17.78 -4.97
N THR A 197 2.05 -16.53 -4.55
CA THR A 197 0.92 -15.69 -4.07
C THR A 197 0.28 -14.84 -5.17
N SER A 198 0.99 -14.60 -6.28
CA SER A 198 0.46 -13.88 -7.43
C SER A 198 -0.24 -14.85 -8.39
N ILE A 199 -1.50 -14.55 -8.73
CA ILE A 199 -2.30 -15.34 -9.67
C ILE A 199 -1.63 -15.46 -11.04
N GLN A 200 -1.02 -14.36 -11.52
CA GLN A 200 -0.36 -14.32 -12.82
C GLN A 200 0.90 -15.19 -12.84
N GLU A 201 1.70 -15.11 -11.77
CA GLU A 201 2.91 -15.92 -11.63
C GLU A 201 2.57 -17.41 -11.48
N LEU A 202 1.44 -17.73 -10.84
CA LEU A 202 1.03 -19.11 -10.62
C LEU A 202 0.77 -19.86 -11.95
N MET A 203 0.10 -19.21 -12.91
CA MET A 203 -0.09 -19.78 -14.25
C MET A 203 1.23 -19.94 -14.99
N LEU A 204 2.12 -18.93 -14.91
CA LEU A 204 3.41 -18.95 -15.57
C LEU A 204 4.33 -20.05 -15.00
N ASN A 205 4.33 -20.22 -13.69
CA ASN A 205 5.09 -21.26 -12.98
C ASN A 205 4.58 -22.66 -13.35
N ALA A 206 3.27 -22.86 -13.46
CA ALA A 206 2.70 -24.14 -13.90
C ALA A 206 3.13 -24.53 -15.32
N VAL A 207 3.15 -23.56 -16.25
CA VAL A 207 3.63 -23.80 -17.62
C VAL A 207 5.14 -24.07 -17.66
N ALA A 208 5.93 -23.33 -16.88
CA ALA A 208 7.37 -23.52 -16.78
C ALA A 208 7.74 -24.92 -16.26
N LEU A 209 7.01 -25.43 -15.26
CA LEU A 209 7.19 -26.78 -14.74
C LEU A 209 6.96 -27.85 -15.82
N ASN A 210 5.94 -27.69 -16.66
CA ASN A 210 5.72 -28.61 -17.78
C ASN A 210 6.89 -28.58 -18.78
N ALA A 211 7.42 -27.39 -19.08
CA ALA A 211 8.58 -27.27 -19.97
C ALA A 211 9.84 -27.98 -19.42
N ILE A 212 10.04 -27.98 -18.09
CA ILE A 212 11.16 -28.70 -17.45
C ILE A 212 11.01 -30.21 -17.60
N LEU A 213 9.79 -30.74 -17.50
CA LEU A 213 9.51 -32.17 -17.67
C LEU A 213 9.85 -32.64 -19.10
N ASP A 214 9.54 -31.83 -20.11
CA ASP A 214 9.71 -32.14 -21.54
C ASP A 214 11.15 -31.88 -22.07
N VAL A 215 12.11 -31.49 -21.21
CA VAL A 215 13.52 -31.21 -21.59
C VAL A 215 14.18 -32.43 -22.26
N ASP A 216 13.87 -33.64 -21.80
CA ASP A 216 14.45 -34.85 -22.37
C ASP A 216 14.00 -35.09 -23.82
N GLU A 217 12.76 -34.76 -24.13
CA GLU A 217 12.19 -34.82 -25.48
C GLU A 217 12.83 -33.78 -26.39
N PHE A 218 13.05 -32.55 -25.90
CA PHE A 218 13.77 -31.52 -26.66
C PHE A 218 15.22 -31.92 -26.94
N LEU A 219 15.94 -32.47 -25.96
CA LEU A 219 17.30 -32.99 -26.16
C LEU A 219 17.32 -34.15 -27.15
N PHE A 220 16.35 -35.06 -27.06
CA PHE A 220 16.25 -36.19 -27.97
C PHE A 220 15.98 -35.73 -29.41
N ALA A 221 14.97 -34.89 -29.62
CA ALA A 221 14.57 -34.41 -30.93
C ALA A 221 15.65 -33.53 -31.59
N GLY A 222 16.28 -32.65 -30.81
CA GLY A 222 17.24 -31.67 -31.32
C GLY A 222 18.65 -32.21 -31.49
N MET A 223 19.09 -33.15 -30.64
CA MET A 223 20.51 -33.54 -30.60
C MET A 223 20.77 -34.96 -31.08
N VAL A 224 19.84 -35.92 -30.96
CA VAL A 224 20.14 -37.32 -31.34
C VAL A 224 20.37 -37.45 -32.85
N PRO A 225 21.45 -38.12 -33.30
CA PRO A 225 21.75 -38.28 -34.72
C PRO A 225 20.58 -38.87 -35.51
N ILE A 226 20.33 -38.32 -36.70
CA ILE A 226 19.20 -38.69 -37.58
C ILE A 226 19.18 -40.21 -37.87
N LYS A 227 20.35 -40.85 -38.00
CA LYS A 227 20.47 -42.31 -38.19
C LYS A 227 19.87 -43.09 -37.02
N THR A 228 20.14 -42.65 -35.79
CA THR A 228 19.58 -43.27 -34.58
C THR A 228 18.08 -43.01 -34.48
N GLN A 229 17.61 -41.82 -34.88
CA GLN A 229 16.17 -41.52 -34.95
C GLN A 229 15.44 -42.40 -35.95
N HIS A 230 15.97 -42.58 -37.17
CA HIS A 230 15.38 -43.50 -38.16
C HIS A 230 15.37 -44.94 -37.67
N PHE A 231 16.48 -45.39 -37.08
CA PHE A 231 16.53 -46.75 -36.54
C PHE A 231 15.50 -46.96 -35.43
N ILE A 232 15.32 -45.99 -34.52
CA ILE A 232 14.29 -46.06 -33.48
C ILE A 232 12.88 -46.11 -34.10
N LYS A 233 12.63 -45.36 -35.18
CA LYS A 233 11.36 -45.37 -35.92
C LYS A 233 11.09 -46.68 -36.66
N GLU A 234 12.14 -47.40 -37.06
CA GLU A 234 12.05 -48.70 -37.76
C GLU A 234 11.91 -49.91 -36.82
N LEU A 235 12.04 -49.72 -35.50
CA LEU A 235 11.86 -50.78 -34.52
C LEU A 235 10.41 -51.27 -34.49
N GLN A 236 10.21 -52.59 -34.49
CA GLN A 236 8.87 -53.13 -34.28
C GLN A 236 8.38 -52.81 -32.86
N PRO A 237 7.11 -52.38 -32.71
CA PRO A 237 6.54 -52.08 -31.40
C PRO A 237 6.50 -53.34 -30.52
N ILE A 238 6.98 -53.22 -29.29
CA ILE A 238 6.93 -54.29 -28.30
C ILE A 238 5.48 -54.41 -27.81
N HIS A 239 4.86 -55.56 -28.05
CA HIS A 239 3.48 -55.81 -27.63
C HIS A 239 3.45 -56.22 -26.16
N VAL A 240 2.99 -55.31 -25.29
CA VAL A 240 2.75 -55.60 -23.87
C VAL A 240 1.35 -56.17 -23.70
N LYS A 241 1.22 -57.35 -23.07
CA LYS A 241 -0.08 -57.96 -22.80
C LYS A 241 -0.76 -57.24 -21.63
N TYR A 242 -1.70 -56.35 -21.95
CA TYR A 242 -2.49 -55.66 -20.92
C TYR A 242 -3.56 -56.59 -20.32
N SER A 243 -3.50 -56.82 -19.01
CA SER A 243 -4.57 -57.51 -18.27
C SER A 243 -5.64 -56.52 -17.82
N ARG A 244 -6.92 -56.93 -17.93
CA ARG A 244 -8.07 -56.11 -17.51
C ARG A 244 -8.00 -55.74 -16.02
N ILE A 245 -7.61 -56.68 -15.16
CA ILE A 245 -7.50 -56.45 -13.71
C ILE A 245 -6.41 -55.41 -13.41
N ARG A 246 -5.28 -55.50 -14.11
CA ARG A 246 -4.17 -54.55 -13.95
C ARG A 246 -4.57 -53.13 -14.35
N SER A 247 -5.25 -52.97 -15.49
CA SER A 247 -5.74 -51.65 -15.93
C SER A 247 -6.68 -51.03 -14.91
N GLN A 248 -7.56 -51.82 -14.28
CA GLN A 248 -8.46 -51.31 -13.24
C GLN A 248 -7.69 -50.89 -11.98
N PHE A 249 -6.71 -51.68 -11.56
CA PHE A 249 -5.87 -51.33 -10.41
C PHE A 249 -5.01 -50.09 -10.66
N GLU A 250 -4.43 -49.96 -11.86
CA GLU A 250 -3.65 -48.79 -12.29
C GLU A 250 -4.53 -47.53 -12.25
N SER A 251 -5.72 -47.56 -12.86
CA SER A 251 -6.65 -46.44 -12.83
C SER A 251 -7.12 -46.08 -11.42
N LEU A 252 -7.41 -47.08 -10.59
CA LEU A 252 -7.81 -46.87 -9.19
C LEU A 252 -6.67 -46.24 -8.39
N PHE A 253 -5.45 -46.76 -8.52
CA PHE A 253 -4.27 -46.23 -7.85
C PHE A 253 -4.01 -44.78 -8.26
N HIS A 254 -4.07 -44.47 -9.56
CA HIS A 254 -3.91 -43.09 -10.03
C HIS A 254 -5.02 -42.17 -9.51
N CYS A 255 -6.28 -42.61 -9.52
CA CYS A 255 -7.39 -41.83 -8.99
C CYS A 255 -7.23 -41.54 -7.50
N VAL A 256 -6.97 -42.58 -6.69
CA VAL A 256 -6.80 -42.45 -5.23
C VAL A 256 -5.58 -41.60 -4.88
N SER A 257 -4.44 -41.84 -5.52
CA SER A 257 -3.22 -41.07 -5.28
C SER A 257 -3.36 -39.61 -5.71
N LEU A 258 -4.05 -39.32 -6.81
CA LEU A 258 -4.33 -37.96 -7.26
C LEU A 258 -5.21 -37.22 -6.26
N LEU A 259 -6.31 -37.84 -5.83
CA LEU A 259 -7.20 -37.27 -4.81
C LEU A 259 -6.45 -37.01 -3.51
N LEU A 260 -5.68 -38.00 -3.04
CA LEU A 260 -4.89 -37.87 -1.81
C LEU A 260 -3.85 -36.74 -1.92
N LEU A 261 -3.14 -36.63 -3.04
CA LEU A 261 -2.09 -35.62 -3.22
C LEU A 261 -2.69 -34.20 -3.31
N VAL A 262 -3.79 -34.05 -4.06
CA VAL A 262 -4.51 -32.78 -4.18
C VAL A 262 -5.10 -32.36 -2.84
N SER A 263 -5.78 -33.27 -2.14
CA SER A 263 -6.30 -33.00 -0.79
C SER A 263 -5.20 -32.71 0.22
N ALA A 264 -4.09 -33.47 0.21
CA ALA A 264 -2.96 -33.20 1.10
C ALA A 264 -2.32 -31.83 0.81
N SER A 265 -2.20 -31.45 -0.48
CA SER A 265 -1.70 -30.13 -0.86
C SER A 265 -2.62 -29.01 -0.35
N TYR A 266 -3.94 -29.23 -0.40
CA TYR A 266 -4.91 -28.29 0.15
C TYR A 266 -4.73 -28.09 1.67
N PHE A 267 -4.87 -29.17 2.45
CA PHE A 267 -4.86 -29.10 3.91
C PHE A 267 -3.49 -28.77 4.52
N LEU A 268 -2.39 -29.21 3.87
CA LEU A 268 -1.04 -29.02 4.44
C LEU A 268 -0.32 -27.77 3.94
N LEU A 269 -0.70 -27.23 2.78
CA LEU A 269 0.02 -26.11 2.16
C LEU A 269 -0.87 -24.89 1.90
N LEU A 270 -2.05 -25.08 1.29
CA LEU A 270 -2.91 -23.96 0.89
C LEU A 270 -3.71 -23.36 2.04
N GLU A 271 -4.35 -24.18 2.88
CA GLU A 271 -5.12 -23.69 4.04
C GLU A 271 -4.21 -22.90 5.01
N PRO A 272 -3.04 -23.40 5.44
CA PRO A 272 -2.13 -22.62 6.27
C PRO A 272 -1.63 -21.34 5.59
N LEU A 273 -1.44 -21.36 4.27
CA LEU A 273 -1.05 -20.16 3.52
C LEU A 273 -2.16 -19.11 3.55
N SER A 274 -3.42 -19.49 3.31
CA SER A 274 -4.57 -18.60 3.37
C SER A 274 -4.71 -17.96 4.76
N ASP A 275 -4.59 -18.76 5.82
CA ASP A 275 -4.62 -18.27 7.21
C ASP A 275 -3.49 -17.27 7.49
N THR A 276 -2.29 -17.56 6.97
CA THR A 276 -1.14 -16.66 7.14
C THR A 276 -1.32 -15.37 6.32
N MET A 277 -1.87 -15.45 5.11
CA MET A 277 -2.24 -14.26 4.32
C MET A 277 -3.25 -13.38 5.05
N LEU A 278 -4.27 -13.99 5.64
CA LEU A 278 -5.26 -13.28 6.45
C LEU A 278 -4.60 -12.61 7.65
N SER A 279 -3.70 -13.33 8.34
CA SER A 279 -2.95 -12.80 9.47
C SER A 279 -2.06 -11.62 9.07
N VAL A 280 -1.37 -11.68 7.93
CA VAL A 280 -0.60 -10.55 7.39
C VAL A 280 -1.52 -9.36 7.09
N LYS A 281 -2.68 -9.59 6.45
CA LYS A 281 -3.66 -8.51 6.20
C LYS A 281 -4.15 -7.91 7.52
N HIS A 282 -4.39 -8.72 8.54
CA HIS A 282 -4.81 -8.24 9.86
C HIS A 282 -3.72 -7.40 10.55
N GLU A 283 -2.45 -7.79 10.46
CA GLU A 283 -1.35 -6.98 11.01
C GLU A 283 -1.16 -5.66 10.24
N LEU A 284 -1.42 -5.63 8.92
CA LEU A 284 -1.30 -4.42 8.11
C LEU A 284 -2.51 -3.48 8.24
N CYS A 285 -3.72 -4.04 8.23
CA CYS A 285 -4.97 -3.30 8.04
C CYS A 285 -5.99 -3.52 9.16
N GLY A 286 -5.73 -4.38 10.14
CA GLY A 286 -6.61 -4.56 11.27
C GLY A 286 -6.68 -3.33 12.19
N GLY A 287 -7.78 -3.26 12.94
CA GLY A 287 -7.99 -2.26 13.98
C GLY A 287 -8.15 -0.82 13.45
N ASN A 288 -7.76 0.15 14.28
CA ASN A 288 -7.89 1.56 13.94
C ASN A 288 -6.77 2.01 12.98
N GLN A 289 -7.14 2.45 11.79
CA GLN A 289 -6.22 2.97 10.78
C GLN A 289 -6.14 4.50 10.82
N THR A 290 -7.08 5.17 11.47
CA THR A 290 -7.40 6.58 11.22
C THR A 290 -6.78 7.48 12.30
N PHE A 291 -5.50 7.25 12.55
CA PHE A 291 -4.70 8.12 13.40
C PHE A 291 -3.23 8.13 12.97
N VAL A 292 -2.51 9.15 13.42
CA VAL A 292 -1.04 9.23 13.37
C VAL A 292 -0.47 9.59 14.73
N ALA A 293 0.80 9.29 14.93
CA ALA A 293 1.56 9.60 16.12
C ALA A 293 2.83 10.37 15.76
N ALA A 294 3.26 11.26 16.67
CA ALA A 294 4.50 12.00 16.57
C ALA A 294 5.18 12.03 17.95
N PHE A 295 6.48 11.76 17.99
CA PHE A 295 7.27 11.94 19.20
C PHE A 295 7.92 13.33 19.17
N ASN A 296 7.65 14.13 20.19
CA ASN A 296 8.33 15.40 20.38
C ASN A 296 9.61 15.16 21.21
N PRO A 297 10.81 15.34 20.63
CA PRO A 297 12.07 15.05 21.31
C PRO A 297 12.37 16.01 22.46
N ASP A 298 11.90 17.26 22.39
CA ASP A 298 12.17 18.29 23.40
C ASP A 298 11.33 18.06 24.66
N THR A 299 10.06 17.68 24.48
CA THR A 299 9.16 17.39 25.61
C THR A 299 9.21 15.93 26.04
N GLN A 300 9.77 15.05 25.22
CA GLN A 300 9.79 13.59 25.39
C GLN A 300 8.39 12.97 25.48
N PHE A 301 7.39 13.59 24.86
CA PHE A 301 6.02 13.09 24.80
C PHE A 301 5.65 12.63 23.38
N THR A 302 4.90 11.53 23.31
CA THR A 302 4.23 11.09 22.07
C THR A 302 2.82 11.66 22.03
N PHE A 303 2.49 12.31 20.92
CA PHE A 303 1.17 12.86 20.63
C PHE A 303 0.50 12.06 19.53
N GLY A 304 -0.82 11.88 19.62
CA GLY A 304 -1.63 11.25 18.58
C GLY A 304 -2.62 12.23 18.00
N LYS A 305 -2.90 12.12 16.70
CA LYS A 305 -3.93 12.89 15.99
C LYS A 305 -4.83 11.92 15.22
N VAL A 306 -6.15 12.07 15.34
CA VAL A 306 -7.13 11.34 14.52
C VAL A 306 -7.11 11.92 13.10
N THR A 307 -7.04 11.04 12.09
CA THR A 307 -7.01 11.39 10.66
C THR A 307 -8.36 11.10 10.02
N ALA A 308 -8.56 11.58 8.79
CA ALA A 308 -9.73 11.21 7.99
C ALA A 308 -9.70 9.71 7.63
N ASP A 309 -10.89 9.11 7.54
CA ASP A 309 -11.05 7.66 7.28
C ASP A 309 -10.72 7.28 5.84
N SER A 310 -11.04 8.16 4.89
CA SER A 310 -10.77 7.97 3.47
C SER A 310 -10.68 9.31 2.76
N ARG A 311 -10.07 9.30 1.58
CA ARG A 311 -9.99 10.48 0.71
C ARG A 311 -11.35 10.74 0.07
N SER A 312 -12.13 11.68 0.61
CA SER A 312 -13.35 12.13 -0.07
C SER A 312 -12.96 13.09 -1.20
N ALA A 313 -13.32 12.76 -2.45
CA ALA A 313 -13.04 13.63 -3.60
C ALA A 313 -13.75 15.00 -3.52
N ARG A 314 -14.62 15.21 -2.53
CA ARG A 314 -15.35 16.47 -2.30
C ARG A 314 -14.67 17.41 -1.31
N ASP A 315 -13.74 16.92 -0.49
CA ASP A 315 -13.10 17.71 0.58
C ASP A 315 -11.60 17.86 0.33
N LEU A 316 -11.26 18.50 -0.79
CA LEU A 316 -9.86 18.82 -1.10
C LEU A 316 -9.32 19.83 -0.08
N SER A 317 -8.12 19.59 0.42
CA SER A 317 -7.40 20.58 1.23
C SER A 317 -7.14 21.86 0.44
N THR A 318 -6.88 22.97 1.14
CA THR A 318 -6.52 24.25 0.49
C THR A 318 -5.34 24.09 -0.46
N THR A 319 -4.33 23.32 -0.06
CA THR A 319 -3.16 23.00 -0.89
C THR A 319 -3.55 22.18 -2.11
N GLU A 320 -4.40 21.16 -1.98
CA GLU A 320 -4.85 20.36 -3.12
C GLU A 320 -5.71 21.17 -4.10
N MET A 321 -6.60 22.04 -3.62
CA MET A 321 -7.34 22.97 -4.48
C MET A 321 -6.39 23.90 -5.24
N ALA A 322 -5.36 24.40 -4.57
CA ALA A 322 -4.35 25.26 -5.16
C ALA A 322 -3.50 24.52 -6.22
N VAL A 323 -3.13 23.27 -5.96
CA VAL A 323 -2.44 22.39 -6.93
C VAL A 323 -3.34 22.03 -8.09
N GLN A 324 -4.58 21.59 -7.83
CA GLN A 324 -5.53 21.16 -8.87
C GLN A 324 -5.84 22.30 -9.84
N SER A 325 -6.08 23.52 -9.31
CA SER A 325 -6.28 24.70 -10.14
C SER A 325 -5.06 25.03 -10.99
N GLN A 326 -3.84 24.79 -10.50
CA GLN A 326 -2.60 25.09 -11.22
C GLN A 326 -2.19 24.01 -12.22
N VAL A 327 -2.45 22.73 -11.94
CA VAL A 327 -2.11 21.60 -12.84
C VAL A 327 -2.87 21.69 -14.15
N LEU A 328 -4.12 22.17 -14.10
CA LEU A 328 -4.98 22.31 -15.26
C LEU A 328 -4.85 23.68 -15.95
N SER A 329 -4.19 24.66 -15.31
CA SER A 329 -4.04 26.01 -15.85
C SER A 329 -2.77 26.15 -16.68
N GLY A 330 -2.83 26.97 -17.74
CA GLY A 330 -1.66 27.28 -18.56
C GLY A 330 -0.60 28.09 -17.80
N PRO A 331 0.64 28.22 -18.32
CA PRO A 331 1.75 28.91 -17.64
C PRO A 331 1.51 30.39 -17.30
N LEU A 332 0.44 31.00 -17.83
CA LEU A 332 0.06 32.39 -17.61
C LEU A 332 -1.15 32.56 -16.67
N ASP A 333 -1.85 31.49 -16.32
CA ASP A 333 -3.04 31.52 -15.48
C ASP A 333 -2.65 31.05 -14.07
N ARG A 334 -2.11 32.01 -13.29
CA ARG A 334 -1.72 31.78 -11.90
C ARG A 334 -2.98 31.56 -11.09
N SER A 335 -3.13 30.37 -10.50
CA SER A 335 -4.25 30.12 -9.61
C SER A 335 -4.28 31.19 -8.51
N GLY A 336 -5.46 31.71 -8.19
CA GLY A 336 -5.63 32.73 -7.15
C GLY A 336 -5.32 32.24 -5.73
N LEU A 337 -4.80 31.03 -5.58
CA LEU A 337 -4.45 30.38 -4.32
C LEU A 337 -2.93 30.20 -4.15
N LEU A 338 -2.15 29.93 -5.22
CA LEU A 338 -0.71 29.70 -5.09
C LEU A 338 0.12 30.98 -5.18
N ARG A 339 0.99 31.19 -4.20
CA ARG A 339 2.04 32.21 -4.24
C ARG A 339 3.36 31.54 -4.57
N PHE A 340 3.98 31.93 -5.68
CA PHE A 340 5.28 31.42 -6.08
C PHE A 340 6.40 32.27 -5.50
N SER A 341 7.32 31.65 -4.77
CA SER A 341 8.57 32.27 -4.35
C SER A 341 9.54 32.33 -5.54
N PRO A 342 10.30 33.41 -5.73
CA PRO A 342 11.18 33.58 -6.88
C PRO A 342 12.47 32.72 -6.79
N THR A 343 12.86 32.28 -5.59
CA THR A 343 14.04 31.46 -5.35
C THR A 343 13.75 30.33 -4.35
N VAL A 344 14.62 29.30 -4.33
CA VAL A 344 14.52 28.18 -3.39
C VAL A 344 14.71 28.65 -1.95
N ASP A 345 15.66 29.55 -1.70
CA ASP A 345 15.93 30.07 -0.35
C ASP A 345 14.71 30.85 0.16
N GLN A 346 14.10 31.67 -0.69
CA GLN A 346 12.89 32.40 -0.32
C GLN A 346 11.71 31.45 -0.10
N PHE A 347 11.60 30.36 -0.87
CA PHE A 347 10.58 29.34 -0.62
C PHE A 347 10.75 28.68 0.75
N GLN A 348 11.99 28.32 1.12
CA GLN A 348 12.27 27.73 2.44
C GLN A 348 11.97 28.71 3.58
N GLU A 349 12.29 29.98 3.39
CA GLU A 349 11.92 31.05 4.32
C GLU A 349 10.39 31.18 4.41
N ASP A 350 9.68 31.23 3.28
CA ASP A 350 8.23 31.40 3.23
C ASP A 350 7.47 30.25 3.93
N ILE A 351 7.91 28.99 3.79
CA ILE A 351 7.25 27.84 4.44
C ILE A 351 7.57 27.69 5.93
N SER A 352 8.67 28.30 6.40
CA SER A 352 9.09 28.24 7.80
C SER A 352 8.72 29.50 8.60
N ARG A 353 8.31 30.57 7.92
CA ARG A 353 7.95 31.85 8.51
C ARG A 353 6.77 31.73 9.48
N SER A 354 6.92 32.33 10.65
CA SER A 354 5.82 32.43 11.62
C SER A 354 4.80 33.48 11.19
N MET A 355 3.55 33.35 11.66
CA MET A 355 2.51 34.36 11.41
C MET A 355 2.89 35.76 11.92
N LYS A 356 3.71 35.83 12.99
CA LYS A 356 4.21 37.12 13.49
C LYS A 356 5.12 37.80 12.48
N GLU A 357 6.08 37.05 11.94
CA GLU A 357 6.99 37.55 10.90
C GLU A 357 6.21 37.91 9.64
N GLU A 358 5.29 37.06 9.19
CA GLU A 358 4.44 37.33 8.01
C GLU A 358 3.61 38.61 8.22
N ALA A 359 2.96 38.80 9.38
CA ALA A 359 2.18 40.00 9.68
C ALA A 359 3.03 41.28 9.72
N SER A 360 4.33 41.17 10.01
CA SER A 360 5.26 42.30 10.00
C SER A 360 5.70 42.72 8.59
N LEU A 361 5.59 41.83 7.60
CA LEU A 361 5.95 42.09 6.20
C LEU A 361 4.91 42.92 5.45
N TYR A 362 3.69 43.05 5.98
CA TYR A 362 2.65 43.91 5.40
C TYR A 362 2.65 45.27 6.08
N PRO A 363 3.27 46.31 5.48
CA PRO A 363 3.36 47.65 6.08
C PRO A 363 2.04 48.42 6.02
N PHE A 364 0.98 47.81 5.52
CA PHE A 364 -0.35 48.38 5.38
C PHE A 364 -1.40 47.48 6.05
N CYS A 365 -2.53 48.08 6.40
CA CYS A 365 -3.70 47.34 6.81
C CYS A 365 -4.47 46.96 5.55
N THR A 366 -4.35 45.71 5.10
CA THR A 366 -4.81 45.26 3.77
C THR A 366 -6.26 45.65 3.48
N GLU A 367 -7.16 45.44 4.43
CA GLU A 367 -8.57 45.78 4.27
C GLU A 367 -8.80 47.29 4.07
N THR A 368 -8.36 48.14 5.00
CA THR A 368 -8.64 49.59 4.96
C THR A 368 -7.84 50.33 3.90
N MET A 369 -6.63 49.85 3.58
CA MET A 369 -5.73 50.59 2.69
C MET A 369 -5.84 50.16 1.24
N ILE A 370 -6.19 48.89 0.99
CA ILE A 370 -6.27 48.30 -0.36
C ILE A 370 -7.71 47.91 -0.68
N MET A 371 -8.37 47.08 0.14
CA MET A 371 -9.65 46.48 -0.29
C MET A 371 -10.83 47.46 -0.27
N GLN A 372 -10.94 48.33 0.72
CA GLN A 372 -12.02 49.32 0.81
C GLN A 372 -11.91 50.40 -0.28
N GLU A 373 -13.05 50.86 -0.80
CA GLU A 373 -13.11 51.79 -1.95
C GLU A 373 -12.45 53.16 -1.66
N ASP A 374 -12.46 53.59 -0.39
CA ASP A 374 -11.84 54.82 0.09
C ASP A 374 -10.36 54.66 0.47
N GLY A 375 -9.82 53.44 0.36
CA GLY A 375 -8.43 53.14 0.65
C GLY A 375 -7.45 53.83 -0.32
N PRO A 376 -6.32 54.38 0.16
CA PRO A 376 -5.34 55.09 -0.68
C PRO A 376 -4.76 54.24 -1.81
N PHE A 377 -4.74 52.91 -1.65
CA PHE A 377 -4.19 51.98 -2.63
C PHE A 377 -5.26 51.14 -3.33
N HIS A 378 -6.54 51.51 -3.21
CA HIS A 378 -7.63 50.74 -3.80
C HIS A 378 -7.50 50.57 -5.32
N LYS A 379 -6.98 51.59 -6.01
CA LYS A 379 -6.81 51.59 -7.46
C LYS A 379 -5.49 50.96 -7.94
N ASP A 380 -4.63 50.49 -7.04
CA ASP A 380 -3.38 49.84 -7.41
C ASP A 380 -3.64 48.36 -7.77
N GLU A 381 -3.62 48.04 -9.06
CA GLU A 381 -3.93 46.70 -9.56
C GLU A 381 -2.98 45.61 -9.03
N GLY A 382 -1.72 45.95 -8.76
CA GLY A 382 -0.73 45.01 -8.23
C GLY A 382 -1.03 44.64 -6.79
N LEU A 383 -1.30 45.64 -5.96
CA LEU A 383 -1.70 45.44 -4.56
C LEU A 383 -3.09 44.78 -4.45
N GLN A 384 -4.03 45.10 -5.35
CA GLN A 384 -5.32 44.42 -5.44
C GLN A 384 -5.17 42.93 -5.80
N GLY A 385 -4.25 42.59 -6.71
CA GLY A 385 -3.93 41.21 -7.04
C GLY A 385 -3.47 40.41 -5.81
N ILE A 386 -2.54 40.99 -5.03
CA ILE A 386 -2.03 40.38 -3.79
C ILE A 386 -3.14 40.28 -2.73
N ALA A 387 -3.90 41.35 -2.51
CA ALA A 387 -4.98 41.37 -1.51
C ALA A 387 -6.06 40.31 -1.84
N ARG A 388 -6.44 40.19 -3.11
CA ARG A 388 -7.40 39.17 -3.57
C ARG A 388 -6.86 37.76 -3.41
N GLN A 389 -5.58 37.53 -3.68
CA GLN A 389 -4.96 36.23 -3.43
C GLN A 389 -4.93 35.87 -1.93
N LEU A 390 -4.62 36.83 -1.05
CA LEU A 390 -4.68 36.64 0.39
C LEU A 390 -6.11 36.35 0.85
N LEU A 391 -7.10 37.07 0.32
CA LEU A 391 -8.51 36.85 0.63
C LEU A 391 -8.97 35.45 0.20
N ASN A 392 -8.62 35.00 -1.01
CA ASN A 392 -8.98 33.67 -1.50
C ASN A 392 -8.40 32.57 -0.61
N ASN A 393 -7.15 32.70 -0.18
CA ASN A 393 -6.52 31.76 0.75
C ASN A 393 -7.15 31.81 2.14
N ALA A 394 -7.45 33.01 2.65
CA ALA A 394 -8.14 33.18 3.93
C ALA A 394 -9.52 32.51 3.90
N ALA A 395 -10.28 32.75 2.84
CA ALA A 395 -11.61 32.18 2.62
C ALA A 395 -11.56 30.65 2.49
N ALA A 396 -10.61 30.11 1.73
CA ALA A 396 -10.40 28.68 1.60
C ALA A 396 -10.00 28.03 2.93
N SER A 397 -9.19 28.70 3.76
CA SER A 397 -8.74 28.17 5.06
C SER A 397 -9.87 27.97 6.08
N VAL A 398 -11.00 28.67 5.90
CA VAL A 398 -12.19 28.56 6.77
C VAL A 398 -13.38 27.91 6.05
N GLY A 399 -13.15 27.26 4.91
CA GLY A 399 -14.20 26.55 4.16
C GLY A 399 -15.22 27.45 3.45
N ARG A 400 -14.88 28.71 3.18
CA ARG A 400 -15.71 29.70 2.46
C ARG A 400 -15.13 30.04 1.09
N VAL A 401 -14.78 29.02 0.30
CA VAL A 401 -14.20 29.22 -1.04
C VAL A 401 -15.10 30.14 -1.88
N GLY A 402 -14.54 31.18 -2.48
CA GLY A 402 -15.26 32.14 -3.31
C GLY A 402 -15.77 33.39 -2.60
N ALA A 403 -15.44 33.58 -1.30
CA ALA A 403 -15.74 34.84 -0.63
C ALA A 403 -15.10 36.03 -1.35
N GLN A 404 -15.88 37.09 -1.59
CA GLN A 404 -15.42 38.26 -2.34
C GLN A 404 -15.05 39.44 -1.44
N SER A 405 -15.49 39.39 -0.19
CA SER A 405 -15.31 40.48 0.77
C SER A 405 -14.94 39.98 2.17
N CYS A 406 -14.31 40.85 2.94
CA CYS A 406 -14.02 40.58 4.35
C CYS A 406 -15.27 40.41 5.21
N HIS A 407 -16.38 41.06 4.83
CA HIS A 407 -17.65 40.94 5.53
C HIS A 407 -18.19 39.51 5.53
N GLU A 408 -18.03 38.76 4.43
CA GLU A 408 -18.44 37.35 4.33
C GLU A 408 -17.62 36.41 5.25
N LEU A 409 -16.45 36.86 5.72
CA LEU A 409 -15.57 36.12 6.61
C LEU A 409 -15.66 36.59 8.07
N SER A 410 -16.50 37.59 8.37
CA SER A 410 -16.59 38.22 9.70
C SER A 410 -16.90 37.24 10.83
N ASP A 411 -17.73 36.24 10.57
CA ASP A 411 -18.10 35.20 11.54
C ASP A 411 -16.89 34.35 12.01
N PHE A 412 -15.82 34.29 11.21
CA PHE A 412 -14.62 33.51 11.50
C PHE A 412 -13.53 34.32 12.22
N CYS A 413 -13.69 35.64 12.37
CA CYS A 413 -12.68 36.52 12.98
C CYS A 413 -12.28 36.09 14.40
N ASN A 414 -13.17 35.41 15.12
CA ASN A 414 -12.93 34.92 16.48
C ASN A 414 -12.48 33.46 16.56
N ALA A 415 -12.36 32.76 15.43
CA ALA A 415 -11.86 31.39 15.38
C ALA A 415 -10.34 31.37 15.64
N PRO A 416 -9.82 30.46 16.48
CA PRO A 416 -8.41 30.47 16.90
C PRO A 416 -7.43 30.23 15.73
N ASP A 417 -7.87 29.51 14.71
CA ASP A 417 -7.16 29.14 13.48
C ASP A 417 -7.30 30.15 12.33
N ALA A 418 -8.26 31.08 12.40
CA ALA A 418 -8.50 32.11 11.37
C ALA A 418 -7.48 33.28 11.36
N ARG A 419 -6.19 32.99 11.54
CA ARG A 419 -5.12 34.00 11.58
C ARG A 419 -4.97 34.71 10.24
N LEU A 420 -5.06 33.97 9.12
CA LEU A 420 -4.96 34.56 7.79
C LEU A 420 -6.15 35.48 7.49
N VAL A 421 -7.35 35.14 7.98
CA VAL A 421 -8.53 36.03 7.89
C VAL A 421 -8.24 37.36 8.60
N ARG A 422 -7.66 37.34 9.80
CA ARG A 422 -7.28 38.57 10.52
C ARG A 422 -6.17 39.38 9.86
N LEU A 423 -5.28 38.72 9.12
CA LEU A 423 -4.23 39.37 8.33
C LEU A 423 -4.80 40.18 7.17
N VAL A 424 -5.73 39.60 6.41
CA VAL A 424 -6.35 40.27 5.27
C VAL A 424 -7.49 41.21 5.69
N CYS A 425 -8.33 40.78 6.62
CA CYS A 425 -9.54 41.45 7.11
C CYS A 425 -9.35 42.10 8.48
N GLY A 426 -8.28 42.88 8.63
CA GLY A 426 -7.90 43.46 9.91
C GLY A 426 -8.94 44.43 10.49
N ASP A 427 -9.73 45.12 9.67
CA ASP A 427 -10.75 46.07 10.15
C ASP A 427 -12.03 45.37 10.54
N THR A 428 -12.55 44.50 9.66
CA THR A 428 -13.72 43.65 9.93
C THR A 428 -13.48 42.78 11.17
N CYS A 429 -12.27 42.24 11.35
CA CYS A 429 -11.92 41.47 12.55
C CYS A 429 -11.52 42.34 13.76
N GLY A 430 -11.51 43.67 13.63
CA GLY A 430 -11.35 44.60 14.73
C GLY A 430 -9.90 44.84 15.19
N CYS A 431 -8.88 44.51 14.41
CA CYS A 431 -7.48 44.86 14.69
C CYS A 431 -7.25 46.38 14.74
N THR A 432 -8.05 47.16 14.01
CA THR A 432 -8.03 48.63 13.93
C THR A 432 -8.89 49.30 15.01
N ASP A 433 -9.81 48.56 15.64
CA ASP A 433 -10.70 49.10 16.67
C ASP A 433 -10.22 48.66 18.05
N PRO A 434 -9.67 49.56 18.88
CA PRO A 434 -9.16 49.21 20.20
C PRO A 434 -10.24 48.64 21.13
N THR A 435 -11.52 48.95 20.89
CA THR A 435 -12.62 48.48 21.74
C THR A 435 -13.11 47.09 21.42
N ARG A 436 -12.86 46.53 20.22
CA ARG A 436 -13.29 45.17 19.84
C ARG A 436 -12.58 44.05 20.64
N PHE A 437 -12.96 42.82 20.36
CA PHE A 437 -12.44 41.60 20.99
C PHE A 437 -10.89 41.54 21.07
N ALA A 438 -10.35 41.45 22.29
CA ALA A 438 -8.92 41.72 22.53
C ALA A 438 -7.96 40.55 22.22
N TRP A 439 -8.43 39.30 22.25
CA TRP A 439 -7.55 38.12 22.25
C TRP A 439 -6.62 37.99 21.06
N TYR A 440 -7.08 38.39 19.88
CA TYR A 440 -6.35 38.17 18.64
C TYR A 440 -5.67 39.42 18.08
N LYS A 441 -5.63 40.51 18.86
CA LYS A 441 -5.03 41.81 18.46
C LYS A 441 -3.51 41.86 18.60
N VAL A 442 -2.84 40.87 18.03
CA VAL A 442 -1.37 40.77 18.02
C VAL A 442 -0.91 40.18 16.69
N GLU A 443 0.33 40.50 16.30
CA GLU A 443 0.93 40.04 15.03
C GLU A 443 0.94 38.51 14.94
N SER A 444 1.25 37.80 16.02
CA SER A 444 1.25 36.34 16.04
C SER A 444 -0.12 35.70 15.80
N GLN A 445 -1.20 36.48 15.89
CA GLN A 445 -2.57 36.04 15.62
C GLN A 445 -3.13 36.59 14.30
N GLY A 446 -2.30 37.26 13.50
CA GLY A 446 -2.64 37.72 12.16
C GLY A 446 -2.86 39.23 12.02
N CYS A 447 -3.03 40.01 13.10
CA CYS A 447 -3.20 41.46 12.93
C CYS A 447 -1.88 42.13 12.48
N THR A 448 -1.87 42.80 11.33
CA THR A 448 -0.66 43.49 10.84
C THR A 448 -0.24 44.64 11.75
N SER A 449 1.05 44.95 11.76
CA SER A 449 1.62 46.06 12.52
C SER A 449 0.93 47.39 12.23
N ALA A 450 0.57 47.62 10.95
CA ALA A 450 -0.15 48.78 10.48
C ALA A 450 -1.59 48.86 11.00
N CYS A 451 -2.37 47.76 10.96
CA CYS A 451 -3.73 47.76 11.53
C CYS A 451 -3.69 48.04 13.05
N LEU A 452 -2.74 47.43 13.77
CA LEU A 452 -2.57 47.66 15.21
C LEU A 452 -2.15 49.11 15.51
N GLN A 453 -1.30 49.70 14.67
CA GLN A 453 -0.93 51.11 14.78
C GLN A 453 -2.14 52.03 14.54
N ALA A 454 -2.98 51.74 13.55
CA ALA A 454 -4.23 52.47 13.32
C ALA A 454 -5.13 52.42 14.58
N GLY A 455 -5.28 51.25 15.20
CA GLY A 455 -6.01 51.14 16.47
C GLY A 455 -5.39 51.91 17.63
N ARG A 456 -4.06 51.95 17.74
CA ARG A 456 -3.34 52.78 18.71
C ARG A 456 -3.52 54.28 18.46
N MET A 457 -3.64 54.70 17.20
CA MET A 457 -3.95 56.10 16.88
C MET A 457 -5.38 56.46 17.26
N SER A 458 -6.34 55.58 16.97
CA SER A 458 -7.75 55.73 17.39
C SER A 458 -7.92 55.82 18.90
N LEU A 459 -7.06 55.15 19.68
CA LEU A 459 -7.00 55.27 21.15
C LEU A 459 -6.69 56.69 21.64
N ARG A 460 -5.86 57.46 20.93
CA ARG A 460 -5.42 58.80 21.39
C ARG A 460 -6.57 59.80 21.51
N ASN A 461 -7.59 59.64 20.68
CA ASN A 461 -8.75 60.54 20.62
C ASN A 461 -9.92 60.04 21.48
N ARG A 462 -9.79 58.90 22.16
CA ARG A 462 -10.84 58.34 23.01
C ARG A 462 -10.57 58.64 24.48
N SER A 463 -11.63 59.00 25.20
CA SER A 463 -11.58 59.13 26.67
C SER A 463 -11.34 57.75 27.30
N CYS A 464 -10.45 57.69 28.28
CA CYS A 464 -10.21 56.47 29.06
C CYS A 464 -11.44 56.16 29.92
N GLN A 465 -12.35 55.35 29.39
CA GLN A 465 -13.52 54.83 30.09
C GLN A 465 -13.48 53.30 30.03
N ASP A 466 -13.78 52.66 31.15
CA ASP A 466 -13.90 51.21 31.18
C ASP A 466 -15.05 50.77 30.28
N SER A 467 -14.83 49.74 29.47
CA SER A 467 -15.90 49.13 28.70
C SER A 467 -17.00 48.64 29.66
N PRO A 468 -18.27 48.93 29.38
CA PRO A 468 -19.35 48.37 30.18
C PRO A 468 -19.30 46.84 30.13
N ALA A 469 -19.81 46.18 31.17
CA ALA A 469 -19.95 44.73 31.21
C ALA A 469 -21.09 44.27 30.28
N ASP A 470 -20.87 44.43 28.98
CA ASP A 470 -21.80 44.18 27.88
C ASP A 470 -21.52 42.82 27.21
N ASP A 471 -22.14 42.59 26.06
CA ASP A 471 -21.98 41.37 25.27
C ASP A 471 -20.53 41.11 24.85
N MET A 472 -19.71 42.16 24.75
CA MET A 472 -18.32 42.03 24.38
C MET A 472 -17.46 41.55 25.53
N TRP A 473 -17.71 42.06 26.75
CA TRP A 473 -17.13 41.53 27.98
C TRP A 473 -17.48 40.05 28.15
N ASN A 474 -18.74 39.70 27.90
CA ASN A 474 -19.19 38.32 27.96
C ASN A 474 -18.48 37.46 26.90
N SER A 475 -18.40 37.96 25.67
CA SER A 475 -17.71 37.29 24.55
C SER A 475 -16.24 37.03 24.85
N PHE A 476 -15.54 37.98 25.47
CA PHE A 476 -14.15 37.81 25.87
C PHE A 476 -13.96 36.59 26.79
N TRP A 477 -14.81 36.46 27.79
CA TRP A 477 -14.72 35.35 28.76
C TRP A 477 -15.30 34.04 28.23
N THR A 478 -16.33 34.07 27.38
CA THR A 478 -16.83 32.84 26.75
C THR A 478 -15.85 32.25 25.75
N ALA A 479 -15.01 33.08 25.14
CA ALA A 479 -13.95 32.65 24.24
C ALA A 479 -12.60 32.39 24.93
N TYR A 480 -12.40 32.83 26.17
CA TYR A 480 -11.23 32.48 26.99
C TYR A 480 -10.86 30.97 26.91
N PRO A 481 -11.81 30.02 27.01
CA PRO A 481 -11.55 28.58 26.93
C PRO A 481 -10.94 28.19 25.58
N SER A 482 -11.55 28.63 24.48
CA SER A 482 -11.12 28.27 23.12
C SER A 482 -9.82 28.95 22.75
N VAL A 483 -9.64 30.22 23.11
CA VAL A 483 -8.42 31.00 22.83
C VAL A 483 -7.21 30.38 23.51
N LEU A 484 -7.28 30.14 24.82
CA LEU A 484 -6.15 29.55 25.53
C LEU A 484 -5.95 28.08 25.16
N SER A 485 -7.02 27.36 24.81
CA SER A 485 -6.86 26.00 24.28
C SER A 485 -6.12 26.01 22.95
N GLY A 486 -6.40 26.98 22.08
CA GLY A 486 -5.66 27.20 20.84
C GLY A 486 -4.21 27.66 21.07
N TRP A 487 -3.97 28.50 22.08
CA TRP A 487 -2.61 28.96 22.44
C TRP A 487 -1.74 27.84 23.02
N PHE A 488 -2.29 27.06 23.95
CA PHE A 488 -1.56 25.97 24.61
C PHE A 488 -1.65 24.64 23.85
N GLY A 489 -2.44 24.56 22.77
CA GLY A 489 -2.68 23.33 22.03
C GLY A 489 -3.40 22.23 22.82
N ARG A 490 -4.12 22.57 23.90
CA ARG A 490 -4.81 21.61 24.77
C ARG A 490 -6.05 22.21 25.42
N THR A 491 -7.10 21.41 25.61
CA THR A 491 -8.35 21.88 26.23
C THR A 491 -8.11 22.31 27.68
N ILE A 492 -8.12 23.61 27.94
CA ILE A 492 -7.86 24.14 29.29
C ILE A 492 -8.99 23.83 30.29
N GLN A 493 -10.15 23.37 29.83
CA GLN A 493 -11.24 22.91 30.70
C GLN A 493 -10.84 21.72 31.60
N SER A 494 -9.81 20.95 31.20
CA SER A 494 -9.25 19.86 32.00
C SER A 494 -8.33 20.32 33.14
N ASN A 495 -7.93 21.60 33.14
CA ASN A 495 -7.00 22.15 34.13
C ASN A 495 -7.75 22.59 35.41
N ARG A 496 -7.26 22.18 36.59
CA ARG A 496 -7.81 22.61 37.88
C ARG A 496 -7.85 24.14 38.06
N LEU A 497 -6.98 24.88 37.39
CA LEU A 497 -7.00 26.35 37.39
C LEU A 497 -8.23 26.93 36.67
N TYR A 498 -8.77 26.23 35.68
CA TYR A 498 -9.91 26.72 34.90
C TYR A 498 -11.20 26.73 35.73
N SER A 499 -11.41 25.76 36.62
CA SER A 499 -12.57 25.76 37.52
C SER A 499 -12.55 26.94 38.50
N LEU A 500 -11.36 27.36 38.96
CA LEU A 500 -11.18 28.58 39.77
C LEU A 500 -11.52 29.86 38.98
N VAL A 501 -11.10 29.94 37.71
CA VAL A 501 -11.47 31.07 36.82
C VAL A 501 -12.98 31.10 36.59
N GLN A 502 -13.61 29.95 36.32
CA GLN A 502 -15.05 29.84 36.11
C GLN A 502 -15.85 30.22 37.36
N GLN A 503 -15.43 29.79 38.55
CA GLN A 503 -16.04 30.20 39.82
C GLN A 503 -15.93 31.72 40.05
N THR A 504 -14.78 32.30 39.73
CA THR A 504 -14.55 33.75 39.85
C THR A 504 -15.43 34.53 38.87
N GLN A 505 -15.54 34.06 37.63
CA GLN A 505 -16.42 34.64 36.61
C GLN A 505 -17.88 34.60 37.07
N GLN A 506 -18.38 33.44 37.52
CA GLN A 506 -19.75 33.30 38.04
C GLN A 506 -20.03 34.20 39.24
N ALA A 507 -19.07 34.34 40.16
CA ALA A 507 -19.20 35.23 41.32
C ALA A 507 -19.27 36.71 40.93
N GLN A 508 -18.50 37.14 39.91
CA GLN A 508 -18.56 38.50 39.36
C GLN A 508 -19.88 38.77 38.63
N PHE A 509 -20.39 37.82 37.85
CA PHE A 509 -21.70 37.92 37.20
C PHE A 509 -22.84 38.07 38.21
N LEU A 510 -22.82 37.27 39.29
CA LEU A 510 -23.82 37.36 40.35
C LEU A 510 -23.78 38.74 41.04
N ARG A 511 -22.60 39.24 41.39
CA ARG A 511 -22.45 40.59 41.98
C ARG A 511 -22.92 41.70 41.04
N PHE A 512 -22.70 41.59 39.74
CA PHE A 512 -23.17 42.59 38.77
C PHE A 512 -24.69 42.58 38.63
N ARG A 513 -25.32 41.39 38.57
CA ARG A 513 -26.79 41.25 38.52
C ARG A 513 -27.45 41.90 39.74
N PHE A 514 -26.92 41.66 40.95
CA PHE A 514 -27.44 42.28 42.17
C PHE A 514 -27.28 43.81 42.21
N ARG A 515 -26.27 44.37 41.55
CA ARG A 515 -26.04 45.83 41.50
C ARG A 515 -26.95 46.54 40.50
N VAL A 516 -27.30 45.89 39.40
CA VAL A 516 -28.23 46.42 38.38
C VAL A 516 -29.69 46.30 38.85
N SER A 517 -30.04 45.24 39.59
CA SER A 517 -31.38 45.10 40.21
C SER A 517 -31.64 46.03 41.40
N GLY A 518 -30.62 46.71 41.93
CA GLY A 518 -30.73 47.65 43.05
C GLY A 518 -31.11 49.09 42.65
N LEU A 519 -31.22 49.39 41.36
CA LEU A 519 -31.59 50.70 40.81
C LEU A 519 -32.93 50.59 40.06
N GLY A 520 -34.02 50.43 40.79
CA GLY A 520 -35.36 50.46 40.21
C GLY A 520 -36.43 49.88 41.14
N PHE A 521 -36.87 50.68 42.11
CA PHE A 521 -38.28 50.91 42.51
C PHE A 521 -38.29 51.56 43.90
N ARG A 522 -38.45 52.89 43.93
CA ARG A 522 -39.29 53.58 44.92
C ARG A 522 -39.89 54.82 44.25
N VAL A 523 -41.19 54.94 44.50
CA VAL A 523 -42.15 55.99 44.12
C VAL A 523 -41.58 57.39 44.25
#